data_AF-A0A821K746-F1
#
_entry.id   AF-A0A821K746-F1
#
_cell.length_a   1.000
_cell.length_b   1.000
_cell.length_c   1.000
_cell.angle_alpha   90.00
_cell.angle_beta   90.00
_cell.angle_gamma   90.00
#
_symmetry.space_group_name_H-M   'P 1'
#
loop_
_entity.id
_entity.type
_entity.pdbx_description
1 polymer ?
#
loop_
_entity_poly.entity_id
_entity_poly.type
_entity_poly.pdbx_seq_one_letter_code
_entity_poly.pdbx_strand_id
1 'polypeptide(L)'
;MKCYIYAQTPLIALSIFDKIPKPDAISYLIAINACAHIAMLRRARILYEQILCYFPSYKEDIRIMNALIDMFGKCADVTTAQQLFDTIGNKDIISYNALNVFHFKGLSGVGLKALEVYNSLLANSTLTPDEQTYSIILNACSHSLLV
;
A
#
# COMPACT_ATOMS: atom_id res chain seq x y z
N MET A 1 -13.96 -20.78 12.51
CA MET A 1 -14.90 -20.76 11.36
C MET A 1 -15.05 -19.37 10.71
N LYS A 2 -15.14 -18.25 11.47
CA LYS A 2 -15.21 -16.89 10.90
C LYS A 2 -13.98 -16.48 10.06
N CYS A 3 -12.75 -16.77 10.48
CA CYS A 3 -11.55 -16.46 9.68
C CYS A 3 -11.49 -17.18 8.32
N TYR A 4 -12.12 -18.35 8.17
CA TYR A 4 -12.11 -19.11 6.92
C TYR A 4 -13.03 -18.46 5.86
N ILE A 5 -14.18 -17.93 6.30
CA ILE A 5 -15.13 -17.22 5.45
C ILE A 5 -14.54 -15.86 4.99
N TYR A 6 -13.90 -15.12 5.90
CA TYR A 6 -13.20 -13.86 5.56
C TYR A 6 -11.95 -14.06 4.70
N ALA A 7 -11.29 -15.23 4.76
CA ALA A 7 -10.15 -15.55 3.89
C ALA A 7 -10.58 -16.05 2.49
N GLN A 8 -11.78 -16.61 2.36
CA GLN A 8 -12.32 -17.04 1.07
C GLN A 8 -12.83 -15.88 0.21
N THR A 9 -13.38 -14.83 0.83
CA THR A 9 -13.95 -13.70 0.07
C THR A 9 -12.93 -12.97 -0.83
N PRO A 10 -11.67 -12.72 -0.42
CA PRO A 10 -10.66 -12.16 -1.33
C PRO A 10 -10.25 -13.11 -2.46
N LEU A 11 -10.13 -14.41 -2.18
CA LEU A 11 -9.78 -15.41 -3.21
C LEU A 11 -10.89 -15.53 -4.26
N ILE A 12 -12.15 -15.52 -3.82
CA ILE A 12 -13.31 -15.51 -4.71
C ILE A 12 -13.30 -14.23 -5.57
N ALA A 13 -13.05 -13.07 -4.96
CA ALA A 13 -12.98 -11.80 -5.70
C ALA A 13 -11.92 -11.85 -6.81
N LEU A 14 -10.72 -12.39 -6.53
CA LEU A 14 -9.67 -12.56 -7.54
C LEU A 14 -10.06 -13.55 -8.64
N SER A 15 -10.78 -14.62 -8.29
CA SER A 15 -11.27 -15.59 -9.29
C SER A 15 -12.36 -15.03 -10.20
N ILE A 16 -13.19 -14.12 -9.68
CA ILE A 16 -14.20 -13.39 -10.47
C ILE A 16 -13.51 -12.37 -11.36
N PHE A 17 -12.51 -11.65 -10.83
CA PHE A 17 -11.72 -10.68 -11.57
C PHE A 17 -11.06 -11.31 -12.81
N ASP A 18 -10.51 -12.52 -12.70
CA ASP A 18 -9.89 -13.25 -13.83
C ASP A 18 -10.88 -13.58 -14.96
N LYS A 19 -12.19 -13.55 -14.69
CA LYS A 19 -13.24 -13.80 -15.70
C LYS A 19 -13.73 -12.52 -16.37
N ILE A 20 -13.33 -11.34 -15.89
CA ILE A 20 -13.76 -10.07 -16.46
C ILE A 20 -12.98 -9.84 -17.77
N PRO A 21 -13.67 -9.76 -18.93
CA PRO A 21 -12.99 -9.64 -20.22
C PRO A 21 -12.29 -8.29 -20.40
N LYS A 22 -12.82 -7.23 -19.79
CA LYS A 22 -12.24 -5.88 -19.80
C LYS A 22 -12.40 -5.24 -18.42
N PRO A 23 -11.47 -5.48 -17.49
CA PRO A 23 -11.51 -4.88 -16.16
C PRO A 23 -11.31 -3.36 -16.26
N ASP A 24 -12.03 -2.63 -15.41
CA ASP A 24 -11.89 -1.18 -15.24
C ASP A 24 -11.12 -0.84 -13.95
N ALA A 25 -10.96 0.45 -13.66
CA ALA A 25 -10.19 0.94 -12.52
C ALA A 25 -10.74 0.42 -11.18
N ILE A 26 -12.06 0.35 -11.06
CA ILE A 26 -12.75 -0.14 -9.87
C ILE A 26 -12.48 -1.64 -9.70
N SER A 27 -12.57 -2.41 -10.77
CA SER A 27 -12.25 -3.84 -10.78
C SER A 27 -10.83 -4.10 -10.30
N TYR A 28 -9.86 -3.32 -10.77
CA TYR A 28 -8.47 -3.41 -10.32
C TYR A 28 -8.31 -3.02 -8.85
N LEU A 29 -8.94 -1.95 -8.38
CA LEU A 29 -8.90 -1.56 -6.96
C LEU A 29 -9.42 -2.68 -6.05
N ILE A 30 -10.52 -3.33 -6.44
CA ILE A 30 -11.07 -4.48 -5.70
C ILE A 30 -10.07 -5.64 -5.70
N ALA A 31 -9.48 -5.97 -6.84
CA ALA A 31 -8.50 -7.05 -6.95
C ALA A 31 -7.22 -6.79 -6.14
N ILE A 32 -6.70 -5.56 -6.19
CA ILE A 32 -5.54 -5.11 -5.40
C ILE A 32 -5.84 -5.25 -3.91
N ASN A 33 -6.97 -4.72 -3.45
CA ASN A 33 -7.34 -4.79 -2.03
C ASN A 33 -7.54 -6.25 -1.58
N ALA A 34 -8.21 -7.08 -2.39
CA ALA A 34 -8.34 -8.51 -2.14
C ALA A 34 -6.97 -9.19 -2.03
N CYS A 35 -6.04 -8.88 -2.94
CA CYS A 35 -4.67 -9.39 -2.90
C CYS A 35 -3.91 -8.92 -1.66
N ALA A 36 -4.12 -7.67 -1.24
CA ALA A 36 -3.53 -7.08 -0.04
C ALA A 36 -3.98 -7.82 1.24
N HIS A 37 -5.27 -8.20 1.33
CA HIS A 37 -5.81 -8.96 2.46
C HIS A 37 -5.24 -10.37 2.61
N ILE A 38 -4.90 -11.03 1.50
CA ILE A 38 -4.29 -12.37 1.52
C ILE A 38 -2.75 -12.35 1.48
N ALA A 39 -2.15 -11.17 1.37
CA ALA A 39 -0.70 -10.96 1.29
C ALA A 39 0.02 -11.84 0.24
N MET A 40 -0.61 -12.06 -0.92
CA MET A 40 -0.08 -12.97 -1.95
C MET A 40 0.82 -12.23 -2.95
N LEU A 41 2.13 -12.16 -2.65
CA LEU A 41 3.10 -11.41 -3.47
C LEU A 41 3.12 -11.80 -4.95
N ARG A 42 2.98 -13.11 -5.26
CA ARG A 42 2.95 -13.57 -6.65
C ARG A 42 1.79 -12.94 -7.44
N ARG A 43 0.61 -12.83 -6.82
CA ARG A 43 -0.57 -12.24 -7.46
C ARG A 43 -0.47 -10.72 -7.54
N ALA A 44 0.10 -10.09 -6.52
CA ALA A 44 0.39 -8.66 -6.50
C ALA A 44 1.26 -8.23 -7.70
N ARG A 45 2.32 -9.01 -7.99
CA ARG A 45 3.20 -8.75 -9.16
C ARG A 45 2.47 -8.87 -10.49
N ILE A 46 1.63 -9.91 -10.66
CA ILE A 46 0.84 -10.08 -11.88
C ILE A 46 -0.12 -8.89 -12.08
N LEU A 47 -0.86 -8.50 -11.05
CA LEU A 47 -1.77 -7.35 -11.12
C LEU A 47 -1.02 -6.06 -11.44
N TYR A 48 0.13 -5.86 -10.81
CA TYR A 48 0.98 -4.70 -11.06
C TYR A 48 1.48 -4.64 -12.51
N GLU A 49 2.02 -5.75 -13.04
CA GLU A 49 2.45 -5.85 -14.44
C GLU A 49 1.30 -5.60 -15.42
N GLN A 50 0.12 -6.16 -15.16
CA GLN A 50 -1.06 -5.92 -15.98
C GLN A 50 -1.44 -4.43 -16.02
N ILE A 51 -1.44 -3.75 -14.87
CA ILE A 51 -1.72 -2.31 -14.81
C ILE A 51 -0.67 -1.52 -15.61
N LEU A 52 0.61 -1.84 -15.44
CA LEU A 52 1.70 -1.16 -16.15
C LEU A 52 1.63 -1.33 -17.67
N CYS A 53 1.31 -2.54 -18.15
CA CYS A 53 1.30 -2.88 -19.57
C CYS A 53 0.04 -2.37 -20.28
N TYR A 54 -1.12 -2.44 -19.64
CA TYR A 54 -2.40 -2.18 -20.30
C TYR A 54 -3.03 -0.84 -19.93
N PHE A 55 -2.65 -0.25 -18.80
CA PHE A 55 -3.27 0.98 -18.29
C PHE A 55 -2.23 2.00 -17.82
N PRO A 56 -1.44 2.59 -18.74
CA PRO A 56 -0.42 3.59 -18.37
C PRO A 56 -1.00 4.78 -17.59
N SER A 57 -2.25 5.16 -17.87
CA SER A 57 -2.97 6.23 -17.17
C SER A 57 -3.24 5.93 -15.70
N TYR A 58 -3.19 4.67 -15.26
CA TYR A 58 -3.41 4.32 -13.86
C TYR A 58 -2.22 4.66 -12.97
N LYS A 59 -1.05 4.97 -13.56
CA LYS A 59 0.09 5.56 -12.83
C LYS A 59 -0.22 6.96 -12.30
N GLU A 60 -1.19 7.65 -12.92
CA GLU A 60 -1.61 8.99 -12.53
C GLU A 60 -2.82 8.95 -11.57
N ASP A 61 -3.49 7.80 -11.43
CA ASP A 61 -4.59 7.63 -10.46
C ASP A 61 -4.03 7.35 -9.07
N ILE A 62 -4.02 8.40 -8.22
CA ILE A 62 -3.51 8.35 -6.84
C ILE A 62 -4.16 7.22 -6.01
N ARG A 63 -5.42 6.87 -6.28
CA ARG A 63 -6.13 5.83 -5.53
C ARG A 63 -5.57 4.45 -5.84
N ILE A 64 -5.24 4.21 -7.11
CA ILE A 64 -4.62 2.95 -7.55
C ILE A 64 -3.20 2.86 -7.01
N MET A 65 -2.44 3.95 -7.10
CA MET A 65 -1.07 4.00 -6.58
C MET A 65 -1.03 3.74 -5.07
N ASN A 66 -1.91 4.38 -4.29
CA ASN A 66 -2.02 4.15 -2.85
C ASN A 66 -2.42 2.71 -2.52
N ALA A 67 -3.36 2.12 -3.27
CA ALA A 67 -3.75 0.73 -3.11
C ALA A 67 -2.61 -0.24 -3.42
N LEU A 68 -1.79 0.05 -4.44
CA LEU A 68 -0.61 -0.76 -4.78
C LEU A 68 0.45 -0.67 -3.68
N ILE A 69 0.72 0.52 -3.12
CA ILE A 69 1.63 0.70 -1.98
C ILE A 69 1.18 -0.15 -0.78
N ASP A 70 -0.10 -0.06 -0.41
CA ASP A 70 -0.68 -0.87 0.67
C ASP A 70 -0.58 -2.38 0.40
N MET A 71 -0.86 -2.80 -0.83
CA MET A 71 -0.76 -4.21 -1.23
C MET A 71 0.68 -4.73 -1.12
N PHE A 72 1.66 -4.04 -1.69
CA PHE A 72 3.06 -4.47 -1.62
C PHE A 72 3.62 -4.44 -0.20
N GLY A 73 3.23 -3.42 0.58
CA GLY A 73 3.54 -3.36 2.00
C GLY A 73 3.02 -4.55 2.78
N LYS A 74 1.74 -4.93 2.60
CA LYS A 74 1.14 -6.13 3.22
C LYS A 74 1.75 -7.43 2.71
N CYS A 75 2.25 -7.45 1.48
CA CYS A 75 3.01 -8.58 0.92
C CYS A 75 4.48 -8.62 1.39
N ALA A 76 4.88 -7.78 2.36
CA ALA A 76 6.23 -7.64 2.88
C ALA A 76 7.29 -7.20 1.85
N ASP A 77 6.88 -6.67 0.69
CA ASP A 77 7.76 -6.11 -0.34
C ASP A 77 7.78 -4.58 -0.22
N VAL A 78 8.30 -4.10 0.92
CA VAL A 78 8.38 -2.66 1.26
C VAL A 78 9.27 -1.90 0.26
N THR A 79 10.22 -2.59 -0.38
CA THR A 79 11.08 -1.99 -1.40
C THR A 79 10.27 -1.57 -2.62
N THR A 80 9.40 -2.45 -3.12
CA THR A 80 8.51 -2.11 -4.24
C THR A 80 7.49 -1.03 -3.83
N ALA A 81 6.97 -1.09 -2.60
CA ALA A 81 6.08 -0.06 -2.07
C ALA A 81 6.75 1.33 -2.03
N GLN A 82 8.03 1.40 -1.62
CA GLN A 82 8.81 2.63 -1.64
C GLN A 82 9.01 3.16 -3.07
N GLN A 83 9.40 2.28 -4.01
CA GLN A 83 9.58 2.67 -5.41
C GLN A 83 8.30 3.26 -6.01
N LEU A 84 7.14 2.65 -5.71
CA LEU A 84 5.84 3.17 -6.13
C LEU A 84 5.56 4.55 -5.53
N PHE A 85 5.77 4.69 -4.22
CA PHE A 85 5.63 5.97 -3.55
C PHE A 85 6.49 7.05 -4.20
N ASP A 86 7.75 6.76 -4.49
CA ASP A 86 8.68 7.71 -5.11
C ASP A 86 8.20 8.18 -6.48
N THR A 87 7.52 7.32 -7.25
CA THR A 87 6.98 7.68 -8.59
C THR A 87 5.76 8.61 -8.57
N ILE A 88 5.07 8.74 -7.43
CA ILE A 88 3.87 9.60 -7.33
C ILE A 88 4.31 11.07 -7.31
N GLY A 89 3.92 11.85 -8.32
CA GLY A 89 4.22 13.28 -8.38
C GLY A 89 3.50 14.10 -7.31
N ASN A 90 2.19 13.93 -7.19
CA ASN A 90 1.33 14.62 -6.22
C ASN A 90 0.87 13.65 -5.13
N LYS A 91 1.73 13.39 -4.16
CA LYS A 91 1.43 12.53 -3.00
C LYS A 91 0.38 13.20 -2.12
N ASP A 92 -0.56 12.42 -1.61
CA ASP A 92 -1.54 12.84 -0.60
C ASP A 92 -1.22 12.24 0.77
N ILE A 93 -1.96 12.64 1.81
CA ILE A 93 -1.74 12.12 3.17
C ILE A 93 -1.86 10.59 3.25
N ILE A 94 -2.74 10.02 2.42
CA ILE A 94 -2.95 8.57 2.32
C ILE A 94 -1.69 7.88 1.77
N SER A 95 -0.99 8.48 0.79
CA SER A 95 0.27 7.98 0.24
C SER A 95 1.34 7.83 1.33
N TYR A 96 1.50 8.87 2.16
CA TYR A 96 2.46 8.87 3.27
C TYR A 96 2.09 7.86 4.35
N ASN A 97 0.80 7.82 4.73
CA ASN A 97 0.31 6.88 5.73
C ASN A 97 0.46 5.43 5.26
N ALA A 98 0.14 5.13 4.00
CA ALA A 98 0.27 3.80 3.43
C ALA A 98 1.72 3.31 3.53
N LEU A 99 2.71 4.12 3.14
CA LEU A 99 4.12 3.73 3.21
C LEU A 99 4.63 3.64 4.66
N ASN A 100 4.32 4.63 5.50
CA ASN A 100 4.81 4.71 6.88
C ASN A 100 4.42 3.50 7.73
N VAL A 101 3.22 2.94 7.51
CA VAL A 101 2.75 1.75 8.24
C VAL A 101 3.71 0.58 8.12
N PHE A 102 4.32 0.39 6.94
CA PHE A 102 5.16 -0.78 6.68
C PHE A 102 6.61 -0.56 7.07
N HIS A 103 7.09 0.69 7.07
CA HIS A 103 8.39 1.00 7.62
C HIS A 103 8.47 0.67 9.12
N PHE A 104 7.43 0.84 9.93
CA PHE A 104 7.56 0.43 11.34
C PHE A 104 7.22 -1.06 11.61
N LYS A 105 6.35 -1.67 10.80
CA LYS A 105 5.96 -3.09 10.97
C LYS A 105 7.05 -4.08 10.52
N GLY A 106 8.02 -3.63 9.71
CA GLY A 106 9.16 -4.45 9.29
C GLY A 106 10.19 -4.60 10.42
N LEU A 107 10.49 -5.84 10.78
CA LEU A 107 11.51 -6.29 11.75
C LEU A 107 12.68 -5.30 11.97
N SER A 108 12.87 -4.91 13.24
CA SER A 108 14.07 -4.34 13.88
C SER A 108 15.01 -3.52 12.96
N GLY A 109 14.87 -2.19 13.01
CA GLY A 109 15.83 -1.24 12.41
C GLY A 109 15.22 -0.12 11.57
N VAL A 110 13.88 -0.05 11.46
CA VAL A 110 13.19 0.71 10.41
C VAL A 110 12.36 1.90 10.93
N GLY A 111 12.35 2.14 12.25
CA GLY A 111 11.72 3.34 12.85
C GLY A 111 12.29 4.66 12.30
N LEU A 112 13.58 4.69 11.97
CA LEU A 112 14.22 5.84 11.33
C LEU A 112 13.63 6.16 9.96
N LYS A 113 13.31 5.15 9.13
CA LYS A 113 12.69 5.37 7.82
C LYS A 113 11.27 5.91 7.93
N ALA A 114 10.50 5.45 8.92
CA ALA A 114 9.19 6.02 9.20
C ALA A 114 9.29 7.51 9.60
N LEU A 115 10.30 7.87 10.38
CA LEU A 115 10.59 9.27 10.72
C LEU A 115 11.08 10.09 9.53
N GLU A 116 11.91 9.52 8.64
CA GLU A 116 12.35 10.18 7.41
C GLU A 116 11.16 10.52 6.50
N VAL A 117 10.27 9.56 6.28
CA VAL A 117 9.07 9.77 5.47
C VAL A 117 8.12 10.76 6.16
N TYR A 118 7.98 10.72 7.49
CA TYR A 118 7.23 11.74 8.24
C TYR A 118 7.85 13.14 8.11
N ASN A 119 9.16 13.28 8.22
CA ASN A 119 9.85 14.56 8.03
C ASN A 119 9.65 15.08 6.61
N SER A 120 9.64 14.19 5.60
CA SER A 120 9.32 14.58 4.22
C SER A 120 7.88 15.05 4.05
N LEU A 121 6.92 14.50 4.81
CA LEU A 121 5.55 14.99 4.89
C LEU A 121 5.50 16.39 5.54
N LEU A 122 6.21 16.60 6.65
CA LEU A 122 6.26 17.90 7.33
C LEU A 122 6.91 19.00 6.49
N ALA A 123 7.85 18.64 5.60
CA ALA A 123 8.45 19.57 4.66
C ALA A 123 7.48 20.01 3.55
N ASN A 124 6.36 19.30 3.38
CA ASN A 124 5.33 19.66 2.41
C ASN A 124 4.36 20.69 3.00
N SER A 125 4.33 21.90 2.43
CA SER A 125 3.53 23.01 2.95
C SER A 125 2.02 22.89 2.73
N THR A 126 1.55 21.95 1.90
CA THR A 126 0.12 21.80 1.57
C THR A 126 -0.57 20.67 2.34
N LEU A 127 0.20 19.80 2.98
CA LEU A 127 -0.31 18.62 3.67
C LEU A 127 -0.08 18.75 5.18
N THR A 128 -1.08 18.33 5.96
CA THR A 128 -0.98 18.28 7.42
C THR A 128 -1.15 16.85 7.91
N PRO A 129 -0.29 16.35 8.81
CA PRO A 129 -0.47 15.06 9.45
C PRO A 129 -1.86 14.92 10.09
N ASP A 130 -2.50 13.78 9.86
CA ASP A 130 -3.79 13.42 10.46
C ASP A 130 -3.62 12.49 11.69
N GLU A 131 -4.71 12.18 12.37
CA GLU A 131 -4.71 11.28 13.54
C GLU A 131 -4.04 9.93 13.23
N GLN A 132 -4.29 9.40 12.03
CA GLN A 132 -3.67 8.15 11.58
C GLN A 132 -2.15 8.28 11.45
N THR A 133 -1.65 9.40 10.90
CA THR A 133 -0.22 9.69 10.79
C THR A 133 0.43 9.64 12.17
N TYR A 134 -0.14 10.33 13.16
CA TYR A 134 0.41 10.35 14.52
C TYR A 134 0.40 8.96 15.17
N SER A 135 -0.68 8.19 15.00
CA SER A 135 -0.75 6.82 15.50
C SER A 135 0.36 5.94 14.93
N ILE A 136 0.63 6.06 13.62
CA ILE A 136 1.70 5.33 12.94
C ILE A 136 3.07 5.70 13.50
N ILE A 137 3.36 6.99 13.65
CA ILE A 137 4.66 7.47 14.12
C ILE A 137 4.88 7.17 15.61
N LEU A 138 3.86 7.32 16.45
CA LEU A 138 3.93 6.91 17.86
C LEU A 138 4.24 5.42 17.99
N ASN A 139 3.61 4.60 17.16
CA ASN A 139 3.87 3.16 17.14
C ASN A 139 5.28 2.84 16.60
N ALA A 140 5.77 3.61 15.65
CA ALA A 140 7.14 3.49 15.18
C ALA A 140 8.14 3.79 16.31
N CYS A 141 7.94 4.88 17.05
CA CYS A 141 8.79 5.28 18.16
C CYS A 141 8.71 4.34 19.37
N SER A 142 7.57 3.67 19.60
CA SER A 142 7.45 2.70 20.70
C SER A 142 8.13 1.36 20.40
N HIS A 143 8.13 0.93 19.15
CA HIS A 143 8.68 -0.36 18.72
C HIS A 143 10.14 -0.28 18.25
N SER A 144 10.61 0.88 17.81
CA SER A 144 12.04 1.14 17.72
C SER A 144 12.52 1.51 19.11
N LEU A 145 13.46 0.75 19.67
CA LEU A 145 14.10 1.03 20.97
C LEU A 145 14.91 2.35 20.92
N LEU A 146 14.24 3.49 20.74
CA LEU A 146 14.79 4.84 20.81
C LEU A 146 14.80 5.35 22.26
N VAL A 147 15.09 4.45 23.20
CA VAL A 147 15.49 4.72 24.58
C VAL A 147 16.70 3.85 24.89
#